data_AF-A0A0S7X5F2-F1
#
_entry.id   AF-A0A0S7X5F2-F1
#
_cell.length_a   1.000
_cell.length_b   1.000
_cell.length_c   1.000
_cell.angle_alpha   90.00
_cell.angle_beta   90.00
_cell.angle_gamma   90.00
#
_symmetry.space_group_name_H-M   'P 1'
#
loop_
_entity.id
_entity.type
_entity.pdbx_description
1 polymer ?
#
loop_
_entity_poly.entity_id
_entity_poly.type
_entity_poly.pdbx_seq_one_letter_code
_entity_poly.pdbx_strand_id
1 'polypeptide(L)'
;MAKVALVKGDDRRENVRSALELIKDEVAHEVAGKRVVIKPNFVSIRRQLAATHLDATRGILDFLRDMETESLIIAEGACGSTEEGYKNFGYTALYVLDNRLHPLPLRIARTILDPDACIISACNLKTHDSVLATLSLKNLLMGMILHGDKSSMHQGTKEINFNLFLLAQRVRPHLAVIDGFTGMQGNGPVSGEPIETRVV
;
A
#
# COMPACT_ATOMS: atom_id res chain seq x y z
N MET A 1 19.22 32.32 -11.02
CA MET A 1 20.19 31.24 -11.33
C MET A 1 19.62 29.95 -10.73
N ALA A 2 19.63 28.82 -11.43
CA ALA A 2 19.07 27.58 -10.89
C ALA A 2 19.98 27.00 -9.79
N LYS A 3 19.41 26.65 -8.63
CA LYS A 3 20.12 25.87 -7.61
C LYS A 3 20.04 24.39 -7.96
N VAL A 4 21.16 23.68 -7.80
CA VAL A 4 21.26 22.25 -8.06
C VAL A 4 21.87 21.58 -6.83
N ALA A 5 21.22 20.54 -6.34
CA ALA A 5 21.70 19.69 -5.26
C ALA A 5 22.12 18.32 -5.81
N LEU A 6 23.21 17.75 -5.26
CA LEU A 6 23.66 16.41 -5.58
C LEU A 6 23.91 15.63 -4.30
N VAL A 7 23.38 14.41 -4.25
CA VAL A 7 23.57 13.46 -3.15
C VAL A 7 23.92 12.10 -3.75
N LYS A 8 24.85 11.39 -3.11
CA LYS A 8 25.23 10.01 -3.44
C LYS A 8 25.00 9.12 -2.23
N GLY A 9 24.45 7.94 -2.46
CA GLY A 9 24.20 6.93 -1.43
C GLY A 9 23.56 5.68 -2.04
N ASP A 10 23.33 4.67 -1.21
CA ASP A 10 22.86 3.35 -1.66
C ASP A 10 21.33 3.17 -1.59
N ASP A 11 20.61 4.14 -1.01
CA ASP A 11 19.14 4.16 -0.99
C ASP A 11 18.60 5.28 -1.88
N ARG A 12 17.87 4.92 -2.93
CA ARG A 12 17.32 5.87 -3.90
C ARG A 12 16.35 6.87 -3.28
N ARG A 13 15.45 6.40 -2.39
CA ARG A 13 14.38 7.21 -1.80
C ARG A 13 14.99 8.28 -0.91
N GLU A 14 15.93 7.87 -0.06
CA GLU A 14 16.63 8.74 0.87
C GLU A 14 17.55 9.73 0.15
N ASN A 15 18.24 9.31 -0.92
CA ASN A 15 19.05 10.21 -1.73
C ASN A 15 18.21 11.36 -2.34
N VAL A 16 17.02 11.04 -2.87
CA VAL A 16 16.13 12.05 -3.46
C VAL A 16 15.61 13.00 -2.39
N ARG A 17 15.16 12.47 -1.25
CA ARG A 17 14.71 13.28 -0.11
C ARG A 17 15.82 14.22 0.39
N SER A 18 17.02 13.69 0.60
CA SER A 18 18.20 14.44 1.06
C SER A 18 18.63 15.52 0.07
N ALA A 19 18.55 15.23 -1.24
CA ALA A 19 18.88 16.23 -2.27
C ALA A 19 17.90 17.41 -2.24
N LEU A 20 16.60 17.14 -2.03
CA LEU A 20 15.58 18.20 -1.91
C LEU A 20 15.75 19.01 -0.62
N GLU A 21 16.16 18.37 0.49
CA GLU A 21 16.41 19.06 1.76
C GLU A 21 17.50 20.14 1.64
N LEU A 22 18.52 19.92 0.79
CA LEU A 22 19.59 20.90 0.55
C LEU A 22 19.13 22.19 -0.15
N ILE A 23 17.95 22.17 -0.77
CA ILE A 23 17.32 23.31 -1.45
C ILE A 23 15.90 23.57 -0.92
N LYS A 24 15.67 23.23 0.35
CA LYS A 24 14.33 23.20 0.94
C LYS A 24 13.61 24.53 0.88
N ASP A 25 14.30 25.62 1.20
CA ASP A 25 13.69 26.95 1.27
C ASP A 25 13.13 27.38 -0.09
N GLU A 26 13.87 27.11 -1.17
CA GLU A 26 13.39 27.38 -2.53
C GLU A 26 12.19 26.51 -2.90
N VAL A 27 12.24 25.21 -2.59
CA VAL A 27 11.13 24.32 -2.94
C VAL A 27 9.89 24.65 -2.13
N ALA A 28 10.03 24.90 -0.82
CA ALA A 28 8.94 25.28 0.07
C ALA A 28 8.25 26.56 -0.42
N HIS A 29 9.03 27.59 -0.80
CA HIS A 29 8.49 28.81 -1.38
C HIS A 29 7.74 28.54 -2.70
N GLU A 30 8.27 27.65 -3.55
CA GLU A 30 7.66 27.36 -4.84
C GLU A 30 6.36 26.56 -4.72
N VAL A 31 6.24 25.66 -3.76
CA VAL A 31 5.06 24.79 -3.61
C VAL A 31 3.98 25.37 -2.71
N ALA A 32 4.30 26.38 -1.89
CA ALA A 32 3.42 26.98 -0.90
C ALA A 32 2.04 27.35 -1.46
N GLY A 33 0.99 26.71 -0.93
CA GLY A 33 -0.41 26.97 -1.30
C GLY A 33 -0.78 26.60 -2.73
N LYS A 34 0.07 25.86 -3.46
CA LYS A 34 -0.19 25.46 -4.86
C LYS A 34 -0.64 24.01 -4.96
N ARG A 35 -1.35 23.70 -6.04
CA ARG A 35 -1.55 22.32 -6.51
C ARG A 35 -0.28 21.83 -7.20
N VAL A 36 0.37 20.86 -6.60
CA VAL A 36 1.65 20.33 -7.06
C VAL A 36 1.43 19.05 -7.84
N VAL A 37 1.98 18.98 -9.05
CA VAL A 37 1.91 17.80 -9.92
C VAL A 37 3.31 17.20 -10.04
N ILE A 38 3.45 15.95 -9.63
CA ILE A 38 4.64 15.14 -9.85
C ILE A 38 4.42 14.36 -11.15
N LYS A 39 5.32 14.58 -12.12
CA LYS A 39 5.30 13.88 -13.41
C LYS A 39 6.48 12.90 -13.53
N PRO A 40 6.31 11.63 -13.13
CA PRO A 40 7.25 10.56 -13.49
C PRO A 40 7.43 10.47 -15.01
N ASN A 41 8.43 9.74 -15.50
CA ASN A 41 8.65 9.54 -16.94
C ASN A 41 8.54 8.05 -17.30
N PHE A 42 7.66 7.65 -18.21
CA PHE A 42 7.45 6.26 -18.70
C PHE A 42 7.61 6.13 -20.23
N VAL A 43 8.86 6.09 -20.72
CA VAL A 43 9.14 5.85 -22.15
C VAL A 43 8.92 4.38 -22.53
N SER A 44 9.11 3.47 -21.58
CA SER A 44 8.74 2.05 -21.71
C SER A 44 7.80 1.68 -20.58
N ILE A 45 6.87 0.76 -20.82
CA ILE A 45 6.03 0.15 -19.78
C ILE A 45 6.61 -1.16 -19.22
N ARG A 46 7.78 -1.61 -19.69
CA ARG A 46 8.40 -2.89 -19.25
C ARG A 46 9.86 -2.75 -18.82
N ARG A 47 10.60 -1.76 -19.31
CA ARG A 47 12.02 -1.54 -19.00
C ARG A 47 12.19 -0.47 -17.93
N GLN A 48 12.51 -0.87 -16.69
CA GLN A 48 12.66 0.05 -15.55
C GLN A 48 13.70 1.16 -15.79
N LEU A 49 14.77 0.92 -16.56
CA LEU A 49 15.76 1.97 -16.89
C LEU A 49 15.18 3.11 -17.74
N ALA A 50 14.07 2.88 -18.44
CA ALA A 50 13.35 3.87 -19.24
C ALA A 50 12.09 4.39 -18.53
N ALA A 51 11.97 4.12 -17.22
CA ALA A 51 10.88 4.57 -16.37
C ALA A 51 11.41 5.16 -15.06
N THR A 52 10.82 6.26 -14.59
CA THR A 52 11.14 6.77 -13.24
C THR A 52 10.79 5.69 -12.22
N HIS A 53 11.72 5.41 -11.31
CA HIS A 53 11.51 4.40 -10.29
C HIS A 53 10.60 4.94 -9.20
N LEU A 54 9.64 4.11 -8.74
CA LEU A 54 8.68 4.48 -7.71
C LEU A 54 9.32 5.12 -6.46
N ASP A 55 10.42 4.55 -5.98
CA ASP A 55 11.14 5.08 -4.82
C ASP A 55 11.69 6.51 -5.00
N ALA A 56 12.02 6.92 -6.23
CA ALA A 56 12.36 8.33 -6.47
C ALA A 56 11.13 9.23 -6.26
N THR A 57 9.97 8.83 -6.79
CA THR A 57 8.70 9.53 -6.55
C THR A 57 8.34 9.54 -5.06
N ARG A 58 8.56 8.44 -4.33
CA ARG A 58 8.35 8.39 -2.87
C ARG A 58 9.28 9.33 -2.11
N GLY A 59 10.54 9.48 -2.52
CA GLY A 59 11.47 10.43 -1.90
C GLY A 59 11.00 11.88 -2.05
N ILE A 60 10.45 12.23 -3.21
CA ILE A 60 9.79 13.53 -3.43
C ILE A 60 8.58 13.69 -2.50
N LEU A 61 7.71 12.68 -2.44
CA LEU A 61 6.51 12.71 -1.60
C LEU A 61 6.83 12.84 -0.10
N ASP A 62 7.87 12.15 0.38
CA ASP A 62 8.28 12.27 1.78
C ASP A 62 8.77 13.67 2.12
N PHE A 63 9.49 14.30 1.20
CA PHE A 63 9.95 15.67 1.36
C PHE A 63 8.79 16.68 1.32
N LEU A 64 7.85 16.51 0.39
CA LEU A 64 6.68 17.39 0.25
C LEU A 64 5.62 17.19 1.33
N ARG A 65 5.67 16.09 2.08
CA ARG A 65 4.68 15.77 3.12
C ARG A 65 4.54 16.85 4.18
N ASP A 66 5.65 17.47 4.55
CA ASP A 66 5.72 18.48 5.61
C ASP A 66 5.58 19.91 5.05
N MET A 67 5.19 20.07 3.77
CA MET A 67 5.06 21.35 3.10
C MET A 67 3.60 21.78 2.96
N GLU A 68 3.38 23.10 2.99
CA GLU A 68 2.08 23.71 2.76
C GLU A 68 1.71 23.63 1.27
N THR A 69 1.03 22.58 0.84
CA THR A 69 0.52 22.44 -0.53
C THR A 69 -1.00 22.38 -0.54
N GLU A 70 -1.65 22.87 -1.60
CA GLU A 70 -3.11 22.73 -1.76
C GLU A 70 -3.48 21.27 -2.08
N SER A 71 -2.70 20.62 -2.93
CA SER A 71 -2.85 19.20 -3.27
C SER A 71 -1.59 18.64 -3.92
N LEU A 72 -1.42 17.32 -3.86
CA LEU A 72 -0.34 16.58 -4.50
C LEU A 72 -0.94 15.55 -5.47
N ILE A 73 -0.55 15.63 -6.75
CA ILE A 73 -1.06 14.77 -7.81
C ILE A 73 0.11 14.09 -8.51
N ILE A 74 0.02 12.79 -8.76
CA ILE A 74 0.95 12.08 -9.66
C ILE A 74 0.26 11.94 -11.02
N ALA A 75 0.87 12.49 -12.07
CA ALA A 75 0.32 12.45 -13.42
C ALA A 75 1.37 11.98 -14.43
N GLU A 76 1.09 10.89 -15.14
CA GLU A 76 1.95 10.42 -16.22
C GLU A 76 1.16 9.83 -17.40
N GLY A 77 1.72 9.95 -18.60
CA GLY A 77 1.27 9.27 -19.82
C GLY A 77 2.40 8.43 -20.41
N ALA A 78 2.18 7.13 -20.58
CA ALA A 78 3.20 6.22 -21.11
C ALA A 78 3.15 6.12 -22.64
N CYS A 79 4.26 5.66 -23.25
CA CYS A 79 4.28 5.29 -24.68
C CYS A 79 3.40 4.05 -25.00
N GLY A 80 3.02 3.27 -23.98
CA GLY A 80 2.05 2.18 -24.06
C GLY A 80 0.82 2.42 -23.16
N SER A 81 0.15 1.35 -22.71
CA SER A 81 -0.92 1.49 -21.71
C SER A 81 -0.38 2.08 -20.41
N THR A 82 -0.80 3.31 -20.08
CA THR A 82 -0.41 3.98 -18.83
C THR A 82 -0.79 3.16 -17.60
N GLU A 83 -1.96 2.51 -17.62
CA GLU A 83 -2.40 1.63 -16.54
C GLU A 83 -1.45 0.43 -16.35
N GLU A 84 -1.03 -0.20 -17.47
CA GLU A 84 -0.04 -1.28 -17.44
C GLU A 84 1.32 -0.77 -16.96
N GLY A 85 1.74 0.42 -17.37
CA GLY A 85 2.96 1.07 -16.87
C GLY A 85 2.94 1.30 -15.36
N TYR A 86 1.84 1.83 -14.82
CA TYR A 86 1.68 2.00 -13.38
C TYR A 86 1.70 0.67 -12.63
N LYS A 87 1.08 -0.38 -13.18
CA LYS A 87 1.14 -1.74 -12.62
C LYS A 87 2.57 -2.27 -12.63
N ASN A 88 3.23 -2.26 -13.78
CA ASN A 88 4.55 -2.85 -14.00
C ASN A 88 5.64 -2.19 -13.15
N PHE A 89 5.56 -0.86 -12.93
CA PHE A 89 6.52 -0.13 -12.12
C PHE A 89 6.09 0.11 -10.66
N GLY A 90 4.95 -0.48 -10.25
CA GLY A 90 4.50 -0.46 -8.84
C GLY A 90 3.90 0.86 -8.36
N TYR A 91 3.51 1.76 -9.26
CA TYR A 91 2.80 3.00 -8.95
C TYR A 91 1.34 2.79 -8.54
N THR A 92 0.87 1.54 -8.58
CA THR A 92 -0.42 1.13 -8.03
C THR A 92 -0.30 0.98 -6.51
N ALA A 93 -0.56 2.06 -5.78
CA ALA A 93 -0.80 1.97 -4.34
C ALA A 93 -2.23 1.46 -4.10
N LEU A 94 -2.38 0.52 -3.16
CA LEU A 94 -3.68 0.27 -2.55
C LEU A 94 -3.89 1.31 -1.44
N TYR A 95 -5.14 1.70 -1.22
CA TYR A 95 -5.50 2.65 -0.18
C TYR A 95 -6.46 1.98 0.80
N VAL A 96 -6.32 2.36 2.06
CA VAL A 96 -7.23 2.06 3.15
C VAL A 96 -7.67 3.38 3.78
N LEU A 97 -8.72 3.38 4.59
CA LEU A 97 -9.21 4.57 5.27
C LEU A 97 -8.75 4.60 6.73
N ASP A 98 -8.37 5.80 7.18
CA ASP A 98 -8.20 6.11 8.60
C ASP A 98 -9.56 6.32 9.32
N ASN A 99 -9.52 6.58 10.61
CA ASN A 99 -10.72 6.82 11.43
C ASN A 99 -11.43 8.15 11.15
N ARG A 100 -10.87 8.99 10.27
CA ARG A 100 -11.46 10.22 9.74
C ARG A 100 -11.89 10.06 8.28
N LEU A 101 -11.87 8.83 7.75
CA LEU A 101 -12.18 8.49 6.36
C LEU A 101 -11.19 9.08 5.34
N HIS A 102 -9.97 9.41 5.77
CA HIS A 102 -8.90 9.83 4.87
C HIS A 102 -8.15 8.62 4.29
N PRO A 103 -7.75 8.67 3.01
CA PRO A 103 -6.99 7.59 2.38
C PRO A 103 -5.55 7.52 2.92
N LEU A 104 -5.14 6.33 3.34
CA LEU A 104 -3.79 5.96 3.72
C LEU A 104 -3.20 4.99 2.68
N PRO A 105 -2.00 5.23 2.15
CA PRO A 105 -1.36 4.30 1.22
C PRO A 105 -0.92 3.02 1.96
N LEU A 106 -1.08 1.88 1.29
CA LEU A 106 -0.77 0.56 1.82
C LEU A 106 0.27 -0.14 0.94
N ARG A 107 1.41 -0.53 1.53
CA ARG A 107 2.41 -1.36 0.84
C ARG A 107 2.08 -2.84 1.02
N ILE A 108 2.09 -3.56 -0.09
CA ILE A 108 1.82 -4.99 -0.14
C ILE A 108 2.94 -5.78 -0.83
N ALA A 109 2.98 -7.09 -0.59
CA ALA A 109 3.85 -8.02 -1.26
C ALA A 109 3.54 -8.07 -2.76
N ARG A 110 4.55 -7.80 -3.61
CA ARG A 110 4.39 -7.76 -5.08
C ARG A 110 3.86 -9.08 -5.63
N THR A 111 4.25 -10.22 -5.06
CA THR A 111 3.83 -11.56 -5.48
C THR A 111 2.31 -11.75 -5.49
N ILE A 112 1.59 -11.05 -4.61
CA ILE A 112 0.12 -11.13 -4.54
C ILE A 112 -0.56 -10.40 -5.71
N LEU A 113 0.17 -9.54 -6.43
CA LEU A 113 -0.32 -8.83 -7.61
C LEU A 113 0.09 -9.49 -8.93
N ASP A 114 0.84 -10.59 -8.88
CA ASP A 114 1.24 -11.33 -10.08
C ASP A 114 -0.02 -11.96 -10.72
N PRO A 115 -0.35 -11.61 -11.97
CA PRO A 115 -1.56 -12.13 -12.63
C PRO A 115 -1.51 -13.65 -12.87
N ASP A 116 -0.32 -14.27 -12.87
CA ASP A 116 -0.15 -15.70 -13.08
C ASP A 116 -0.10 -16.49 -11.76
N ALA A 117 -0.13 -15.80 -10.60
CA ALA A 117 -0.08 -16.44 -9.30
C ALA A 117 -1.44 -17.00 -8.85
N CYS A 118 -1.46 -18.30 -8.57
CA CYS A 118 -2.59 -18.92 -7.86
C CYS A 118 -2.46 -18.71 -6.35
N ILE A 119 -3.35 -17.91 -5.78
CA ILE A 119 -3.36 -17.57 -4.35
C ILE A 119 -4.26 -18.53 -3.59
N ILE A 120 -3.68 -19.33 -2.71
CA ILE A 120 -4.41 -20.18 -1.76
C ILE A 120 -4.32 -19.55 -0.37
N SER A 121 -5.46 -19.26 0.26
CA SER A 121 -5.51 -18.78 1.65
C SER A 121 -5.98 -19.91 2.57
N ALA A 122 -5.04 -20.42 3.38
CA ALA A 122 -5.30 -21.43 4.40
C ALA A 122 -5.27 -20.81 5.80
N CYS A 123 -6.31 -21.02 6.60
CA CYS A 123 -6.42 -20.45 7.94
C CYS A 123 -7.29 -21.30 8.87
N ASN A 124 -7.17 -21.10 10.18
CA ASN A 124 -8.05 -21.73 11.16
C ASN A 124 -9.45 -21.08 11.21
N LEU A 125 -10.47 -21.88 11.51
CA LEU A 125 -11.82 -21.41 11.83
C LEU A 125 -11.82 -20.68 13.18
N LYS A 126 -11.99 -19.35 13.15
CA LYS A 126 -12.01 -18.55 14.38
C LYS A 126 -12.92 -17.33 14.36
N THR A 127 -13.46 -17.00 15.54
CA THR A 127 -14.08 -15.69 15.81
C THR A 127 -13.03 -14.59 15.98
N HIS A 128 -13.47 -13.34 15.89
CA HIS A 128 -12.63 -12.16 16.06
C HIS A 128 -13.43 -10.96 16.57
N ASP A 129 -12.91 -10.27 17.58
CA ASP A 129 -13.54 -9.11 18.23
C ASP A 129 -14.00 -7.95 17.31
N SER A 130 -13.21 -7.59 16.31
CA SER A 130 -13.37 -6.41 15.45
C SER A 130 -14.00 -6.71 14.10
N VAL A 131 -14.09 -7.98 13.72
CA VAL A 131 -14.51 -8.39 12.36
C VAL A 131 -15.42 -9.62 12.37
N LEU A 132 -15.87 -10.05 13.56
CA LEU A 132 -16.75 -11.21 13.83
C LEU A 132 -16.16 -12.54 13.35
N ALA A 133 -16.10 -12.76 12.04
CA ALA A 133 -15.45 -13.89 11.38
C ALA A 133 -14.83 -13.41 10.07
N THR A 134 -13.57 -13.79 9.82
CA THR A 134 -12.87 -13.29 8.62
C THR A 134 -12.10 -14.31 7.82
N LEU A 135 -11.68 -15.39 8.48
CA LEU A 135 -11.20 -16.61 7.83
C LEU A 135 -10.18 -16.29 6.73
N SER A 136 -10.39 -16.86 5.54
CA SER A 136 -9.45 -16.82 4.43
C SER A 136 -9.22 -15.41 3.88
N LEU A 137 -10.22 -14.53 3.92
CA LEU A 137 -10.10 -13.19 3.35
C LEU A 137 -9.16 -12.30 4.17
N LYS A 138 -9.40 -12.16 5.48
CA LYS A 138 -8.47 -11.36 6.33
C LYS A 138 -7.11 -12.01 6.43
N ASN A 139 -7.03 -13.35 6.44
CA ASN A 139 -5.75 -14.04 6.45
C ASN A 139 -4.87 -13.61 5.26
N LEU A 140 -5.42 -13.60 4.05
CA LEU A 140 -4.73 -13.12 2.86
C LEU A 140 -4.45 -11.62 2.94
N LEU A 141 -5.49 -10.80 3.19
CA LEU A 141 -5.39 -9.35 3.12
C LEU A 141 -4.48 -8.77 4.19
N MET A 142 -4.40 -9.37 5.37
CA MET A 142 -3.42 -8.99 6.39
C MET A 142 -2.04 -9.57 6.13
N GLY A 143 -1.96 -10.76 5.53
CA GLY A 143 -0.71 -11.44 5.19
C GLY A 143 0.07 -10.76 4.07
N MET A 144 -0.62 -10.09 3.13
CA MET A 144 0.03 -9.37 2.04
C MET A 144 0.67 -8.05 2.47
N ILE A 145 0.30 -7.47 3.62
CA ILE A 145 0.73 -6.14 4.05
C ILE A 145 2.13 -6.20 4.68
N LEU A 146 3.01 -5.30 4.26
CA LEU A 146 4.37 -5.21 4.81
C LEU A 146 4.35 -4.78 6.29
N HIS A 147 5.33 -5.22 7.08
CA HIS A 147 5.31 -5.14 8.55
C HIS A 147 5.01 -3.74 9.14
N GLY A 148 5.44 -2.66 8.48
CA GLY A 148 5.20 -1.29 8.96
C GLY A 148 3.79 -0.74 8.74
N ASP A 149 2.98 -1.38 7.88
CA ASP A 149 1.70 -0.80 7.42
C ASP A 149 0.49 -1.58 7.96
N LYS A 150 0.70 -2.63 8.76
CA LYS A 150 -0.38 -3.48 9.29
C LYS A 150 -1.31 -2.74 10.27
N SER A 151 -0.81 -1.73 10.98
CA SER A 151 -1.62 -0.88 11.87
C SER A 151 -2.55 0.05 11.08
N SER A 152 -2.22 0.39 9.83
CA SER A 152 -3.10 1.20 8.95
C SER A 152 -4.43 0.51 8.64
N MET A 153 -4.50 -0.81 8.76
CA MET A 153 -5.78 -1.55 8.67
C MET A 153 -6.65 -1.42 9.92
N HIS A 154 -6.04 -1.17 11.07
CA HIS A 154 -6.69 -1.21 12.39
C HIS A 154 -7.01 0.20 12.87
N GLN A 155 -7.94 0.85 12.17
CA GLN A 155 -8.34 2.25 12.45
C GLN A 155 -9.64 2.33 13.27
N GLY A 156 -10.25 1.18 13.54
CA GLY A 156 -11.50 1.02 14.27
C GLY A 156 -12.30 -0.13 13.68
N THR A 157 -13.38 -0.54 14.36
CA THR A 157 -14.20 -1.70 13.95
C THR A 157 -14.89 -1.47 12.60
N LYS A 158 -15.39 -0.27 12.34
CA LYS A 158 -16.08 0.01 11.06
C LYS A 158 -15.07 0.11 9.93
N GLU A 159 -13.96 0.77 10.20
CA GLU A 159 -12.87 1.07 9.29
C GLU A 159 -12.19 -0.20 8.84
N ILE A 160 -11.87 -1.14 9.74
CA ILE A 160 -11.23 -2.40 9.35
C ILE A 160 -12.14 -3.25 8.44
N ASN A 161 -13.45 -3.29 8.72
CA ASN A 161 -14.39 -4.02 7.86
C ASN A 161 -14.51 -3.35 6.49
N PHE A 162 -14.55 -2.02 6.44
CA PHE A 162 -14.58 -1.28 5.19
C PHE A 162 -13.28 -1.43 4.38
N ASN A 163 -12.13 -1.39 5.06
CA ASN A 163 -10.81 -1.58 4.45
C ASN A 163 -10.65 -2.99 3.89
N LEU A 164 -11.11 -4.02 4.62
CA LEU A 164 -11.17 -5.39 4.10
C LEU A 164 -12.05 -5.47 2.85
N PHE A 165 -13.22 -4.83 2.85
CA PHE A 165 -14.09 -4.74 1.68
C PHE A 165 -13.41 -4.07 0.48
N LEU A 166 -12.77 -2.92 0.67
CA LEU A 166 -12.05 -2.19 -0.39
C LEU A 166 -10.93 -3.02 -0.99
N LEU A 167 -10.10 -3.65 -0.15
CA LEU A 167 -8.99 -4.48 -0.62
C LEU A 167 -9.48 -5.76 -1.33
N ALA A 168 -10.58 -6.34 -0.86
CA ALA A 168 -11.18 -7.53 -1.47
C ALA A 168 -11.65 -7.31 -2.91
N GLN A 169 -11.96 -6.07 -3.30
CA GLN A 169 -12.28 -5.72 -4.69
C GLN A 169 -11.08 -5.94 -5.63
N ARG A 170 -9.86 -5.92 -5.09
CA ARG A 170 -8.62 -5.98 -5.89
C ARG A 170 -7.85 -7.28 -5.71
N VAL A 171 -7.87 -7.84 -4.50
CA VAL A 171 -7.13 -9.05 -4.13
C VAL A 171 -8.08 -9.99 -3.40
N ARG A 172 -8.19 -11.23 -3.90
CA ARG A 172 -8.98 -12.29 -3.29
C ARG A 172 -8.29 -13.63 -3.48
N PRO A 173 -8.49 -14.60 -2.57
CA PRO A 173 -7.97 -15.95 -2.79
C PRO A 173 -8.62 -16.57 -4.02
N HIS A 174 -7.84 -17.35 -4.77
CA HIS A 174 -8.35 -18.23 -5.82
C HIS A 174 -8.95 -19.50 -5.20
N LEU A 175 -8.34 -19.98 -4.11
CA LEU A 175 -8.82 -21.08 -3.28
C LEU A 175 -8.70 -20.71 -1.80
N ALA A 176 -9.73 -21.05 -1.02
CA ALA A 176 -9.73 -20.90 0.43
C ALA A 176 -9.85 -22.28 1.09
N VAL A 177 -9.02 -22.52 2.09
CA VAL A 177 -9.09 -23.71 2.94
C VAL A 177 -9.21 -23.24 4.38
N ILE A 178 -10.29 -23.62 5.07
CA ILE A 178 -10.55 -23.19 6.43
C ILE A 178 -10.46 -24.41 7.33
N ASP A 179 -9.35 -24.57 8.04
CA ASP A 179 -9.18 -25.66 8.99
C ASP A 179 -10.01 -25.38 10.24
N GLY A 180 -11.19 -25.99 10.29
CA GLY A 180 -12.04 -26.06 11.46
C GLY A 180 -12.02 -27.45 12.09
N PHE A 181 -10.92 -28.20 12.02
CA PHE A 181 -10.83 -29.44 12.80
C PHE A 181 -10.99 -29.11 14.29
N THR A 182 -10.20 -28.14 14.75
CA THR A 182 -10.36 -27.43 16.02
C THR A 182 -10.44 -25.93 15.72
N GLY A 183 -11.62 -25.35 15.97
CA GLY A 183 -11.83 -23.91 15.84
C GLY A 183 -11.60 -23.16 17.16
N MET A 184 -11.75 -21.84 17.11
CA MET A 184 -11.73 -20.96 18.28
C MET A 184 -12.97 -20.07 18.31
N GLN A 185 -13.68 -20.05 19.44
CA GLN A 185 -14.87 -19.23 19.68
C GLN A 185 -14.65 -18.20 20.81
N GLY A 186 -15.54 -17.21 20.90
CA GLY A 186 -15.45 -16.15 21.91
C GLY A 186 -14.45 -15.04 21.54
N ASN A 187 -13.57 -14.68 22.46
CA ASN A 187 -12.68 -13.50 22.39
C ASN A 187 -11.43 -13.72 21.52
N GLY A 188 -11.60 -14.23 20.31
CA GLY A 188 -10.55 -14.21 19.29
C GLY A 188 -10.12 -12.77 18.95
N PRO A 189 -8.91 -12.55 18.39
CA PRO A 189 -8.15 -13.51 17.58
C PRO A 189 -7.11 -14.34 18.33
N VAL A 190 -6.93 -14.12 19.63
CA VAL A 190 -5.93 -14.81 20.46
C VAL A 190 -6.55 -15.44 21.71
N SER A 191 -7.47 -14.75 22.38
CA SER A 191 -7.96 -15.10 23.72
C SER A 191 -9.31 -15.82 23.71
N GLY A 192 -9.59 -16.61 22.66
CA GLY A 192 -10.80 -17.41 22.58
C GLY A 192 -10.64 -18.79 23.19
N GLU A 193 -11.74 -19.52 23.25
CA GLU A 193 -11.79 -20.91 23.74
C GLU A 193 -11.81 -21.89 22.56
N PRO A 194 -11.13 -23.05 22.66
CA PRO A 194 -11.18 -24.07 21.63
C PRO A 194 -12.59 -24.66 21.50
N ILE A 195 -12.98 -25.00 20.27
CA ILE A 195 -14.21 -25.74 19.98
C ILE A 195 -13.92 -26.82 18.94
N GLU A 196 -14.30 -28.07 19.25
CA GLU A 196 -14.25 -29.15 18.27
C GLU A 196 -15.38 -28.96 17.26
N THR A 197 -15.02 -28.67 16.01
CA THR A 197 -15.98 -28.53 14.91
C THR A 197 -15.83 -29.63 13.87
N ARG A 198 -14.63 -30.22 13.71
CA ARG A 198 -14.33 -31.33 12.80
C ARG A 198 -14.78 -31.08 11.34
N VAL A 199 -14.64 -29.84 10.89
CA VAL A 199 -15.00 -29.38 9.53
C VAL A 199 -13.80 -28.76 8.82
N VAL A 200 -13.73 -28.90 7.50
CA VAL A 200 -12.76 -28.24 6.62
C VAL A 200 -13.47 -27.66 5.40
#